data_AF-A0A2G5PI90-F1
#
_entry.id   AF-A0A2G5PI90-F1
#
_cell.length_a   1.000
_cell.length_b   1.000
_cell.length_c   1.000
_cell.angle_alpha   90.00
_cell.angle_beta   90.00
_cell.angle_gamma   90.00
#
_symmetry.space_group_name_H-M   'P 1'
#
loop_
_entity.id
_entity.type
_entity.pdbx_description
1 polymer ?
#
loop_
_entity_poly.entity_id
_entity_poly.type
_entity_poly.pdbx_seq_one_letter_code
_entity_poly.pdbx_strand_id
1 'polypeptide(L)' 'MSTQIAVRLPDALVTALDRVVAAGRARSRASLVEAALERELRRLAAERDVERLAEYGAGDDLDGLVEWTAEALHARE' A
#
# COMPACT_ATOMS: atom_id res chain seq x y z
N MET A 1 -17.92 -8.64 7.98
CA MET A 1 -18.32 -7.95 9.22
C MET A 1 -17.80 -6.52 9.12
N SER A 2 -18.61 -5.51 9.46
CA SER A 2 -18.18 -4.10 9.46
C SER A 2 -18.41 -3.48 10.84
N THR A 3 -17.48 -2.65 11.29
CA THR A 3 -17.61 -1.88 12.54
C THR A 3 -17.93 -0.44 12.22
N GLN A 4 -18.93 0.14 12.90
CA GLN A 4 -19.29 1.54 12.76
C GLN A 4 -18.56 2.40 13.79
N ILE A 5 -18.03 3.53 13.34
CA ILE A 5 -17.37 4.54 14.19
C ILE A 5 -17.95 5.93 13.90
N ALA A 6 -17.88 6.82 14.88
CA ALA A 6 -18.21 8.24 14.70
C ALA A 6 -16.92 9.05 14.52
N VAL A 7 -16.82 9.80 13.42
CA VAL A 7 -15.66 10.63 13.09
C VAL A 7 -16.12 12.07 12.84
N ARG A 8 -15.39 13.04 13.39
CA ARG A 8 -15.62 14.46 13.10
C ARG A 8 -14.82 14.83 11.85
N LEU A 9 -15.50 15.38 10.85
CA LEU A 9 -14.91 15.89 9.63
C LEU A 9 -15.31 17.35 9.44
N PRO A 10 -14.46 18.19 8.82
CA PRO A 10 -14.85 19.51 8.36
C PRO A 10 -16.08 19.45 7.45
N ASP A 11 -17.02 20.38 7.64
CA ASP A 11 -18.28 20.46 6.87
C ASP A 11 -18.03 20.52 5.36
N ALA A 12 -16.96 21.20 4.94
CA ALA A 12 -16.55 21.28 3.54
C ALA A 12 -16.24 19.89 2.94
N LEU A 13 -15.59 19.00 3.71
CA LEU A 13 -15.29 17.64 3.27
C LEU A 13 -16.55 16.79 3.20
N VAL A 14 -17.45 16.90 4.18
CA VAL A 14 -18.75 16.21 4.15
C VAL A 14 -19.55 16.66 2.92
N THR A 15 -19.60 17.96 2.65
CA THR A 15 -20.27 18.52 1.47
C THR A 15 -19.69 17.99 0.16
N ALA A 16 -18.36 17.85 0.07
CA ALA A 16 -17.72 17.26 -1.10
C ALA A 16 -18.08 15.78 -1.27
N LEU A 17 -18.08 15.02 -0.17
CA LEU A 17 -18.48 13.60 -0.14
C LEU A 17 -19.90 13.43 -0.68
N ASP A 18 -20.81 14.30 -0.23
CA ASP A 18 -22.22 14.29 -0.60
C ASP A 18 -22.42 14.55 -2.09
N ARG A 19 -21.70 15.52 -2.65
CA ARG A 19 -21.77 15.81 -4.09
C ARG A 19 -21.32 14.61 -4.93
N VAL A 20 -20.31 13.87 -4.50
CA VAL A 20 -19.81 12.69 -5.23
C VAL A 20 -20.86 11.58 -5.23
N VAL A 21 -21.51 11.33 -4.09
CA VAL A 21 -22.58 10.33 -3.98
C VAL A 21 -23.81 10.77 -4.76
N ALA A 22 -24.22 12.05 -4.65
CA ALA A 22 -25.36 12.61 -5.40
C ALA A 22 -25.14 12.56 -6.92
N ALA A 23 -23.89 12.71 -7.37
CA ALA A 23 -23.52 12.54 -8.77
C ALA A 23 -23.45 11.07 -9.23
N GLY A 24 -23.78 10.11 -8.36
CA GLY A 24 -23.73 8.66 -8.66
C GLY A 24 -22.32 8.10 -8.85
N ARG A 25 -21.27 8.87 -8.50
CA ARG A 25 -19.87 8.45 -8.69
C ARG A 25 -19.35 7.56 -7.57
N ALA A 26 -20.12 7.41 -6.49
CA ALA A 26 -19.87 6.46 -5.41
C ALA A 26 -21.19 5.88 -4.93
N ARG A 27 -21.17 4.61 -4.49
CA ARG A 27 -22.39 3.90 -4.02
C ARG A 27 -22.91 4.45 -2.70
N SER A 28 -22.01 4.96 -1.85
CA SER A 28 -22.32 5.55 -0.55
C SER A 28 -21.14 6.39 -0.04
N ARG A 29 -21.39 7.24 0.97
CA ARG A 29 -20.34 7.96 1.71
C ARG A 29 -19.29 7.00 2.25
N ALA A 30 -19.73 5.89 2.86
CA ALA A 30 -18.86 4.87 3.42
C ALA A 30 -17.95 4.24 2.35
N SER A 31 -18.48 3.90 1.18
CA SER A 31 -17.67 3.31 0.09
C SER A 31 -16.57 4.27 -0.41
N LEU A 32 -16.84 5.57 -0.39
CA LEU A 32 -15.86 6.58 -0.80
C LEU A 32 -14.78 6.77 0.27
N VAL A 33 -15.19 6.78 1.55
CA VAL A 33 -14.26 6.86 2.69
C VAL A 33 -13.38 5.61 2.76
N GLU A 34 -13.96 4.42 2.58
CA GLU A 34 -13.24 3.14 2.54
C GLU A 34 -12.17 3.15 1.44
N ALA A 35 -12.54 3.48 0.20
CA ALA A 35 -11.59 3.55 -0.91
C ALA A 35 -10.46 4.58 -0.69
N ALA A 36 -10.78 5.71 -0.04
CA ALA A 36 -9.78 6.72 0.33
C ALA A 36 -8.83 6.20 1.42
N LEU A 37 -9.35 5.54 2.45
CA LEU A 37 -8.57 4.94 3.53
C LEU A 37 -7.68 3.80 3.02
N GLU A 38 -8.18 2.91 2.18
CA GLU A 38 -7.39 1.83 1.60
C GLU A 38 -6.21 2.33 0.78
N ARG A 39 -6.40 3.42 0.02
CA ARG A 39 -5.31 4.06 -0.73
C ARG A 39 -4.24 4.60 0.22
N GLU A 40 -4.67 5.26 1.29
CA GLU A 40 -3.76 5.85 2.27
C GLU A 40 -3.00 4.79 3.07
N LEU A 41 -3.67 3.74 3.51
CA LEU A 41 -3.04 2.63 4.22
C LEU A 41 -2.03 1.89 3.35
N ARG A 42 -2.32 1.71 2.04
CA ARG A 42 -1.35 1.15 1.10
C ARG A 42 -0.11 2.03 0.95
N ARG A 43 -0.29 3.35 0.89
CA ARG A 43 0.82 4.31 0.84
C ARG A 43 1.71 4.19 2.08
N LEU A 44 1.12 4.22 3.28
CA LEU A 44 1.84 4.09 4.54
C LEU A 44 2.52 2.73 4.72
N ALA A 45 1.96 1.65 4.17
CA ALA A 45 2.59 0.33 4.17
C ALA A 45 3.85 0.33 3.30
N ALA A 46 3.75 0.85 2.07
CA ALA A 46 4.88 0.96 1.16
C ALA A 46 6.02 1.83 1.73
N GLU A 47 5.69 2.94 2.39
CA GLU A 47 6.68 3.80 3.06
C GLU A 47 7.44 3.04 4.15
N ARG A 48 6.73 2.29 5.00
CA ARG A 48 7.36 1.43 6.03
C ARG A 48 8.20 0.31 5.44
N ASP A 49 7.79 -0.25 4.31
CA ASP A 49 8.56 -1.30 3.63
C ASP A 49 9.87 -0.73 3.08
N VAL A 50 9.84 0.48 2.50
CA VAL A 50 11.06 1.19 2.06
C VAL A 50 11.98 1.51 3.24
N GLU A 51 11.43 2.00 4.37
CA GLU A 51 12.23 2.24 5.58
C GLU A 51 12.93 0.97 6.06
N ARG A 52 12.22 -0.16 6.12
CA ARG A 52 12.81 -1.45 6.46
C ARG A 52 13.89 -1.86 5.45
N LEU A 53 13.62 -1.77 4.15
CA LEU A 53 14.62 -2.10 3.13
C LEU A 53 15.87 -1.21 3.22
N ALA A 54 15.72 0.06 3.60
CA ALA A 54 16.84 0.97 3.81
C ALA A 54 17.65 0.63 5.07
N GLU A 55 17.00 0.15 6.13
CA GLU A 55 17.65 -0.26 7.38
C GLU A 55 18.48 -1.54 7.22
N TYR A 56 17.91 -2.57 6.57
CA TYR A 56 18.56 -3.88 6.43
C TYR A 56 19.45 -3.99 5.18
N GLY A 57 19.22 -3.15 4.16
CA GLY A 57 19.90 -3.26 2.87
C GLY A 57 19.50 -4.52 2.08
N ALA A 58 20.08 -4.67 0.89
CA ALA A 58 20.08 -5.98 0.22
C ALA A 58 21.19 -6.80 0.86
N GLY A 59 20.88 -7.59 1.88
CA GLY A 59 21.88 -8.41 2.56
C GLY A 59 22.64 -9.34 1.59
N ASP A 60 23.88 -9.69 1.92
CA ASP A 60 24.77 -10.61 1.17
C ASP A 60 24.26 -12.07 1.09
N ASP A 61 23.01 -12.34 1.44
CA ASP A 61 22.40 -13.68 1.46
C ASP A 61 22.30 -14.32 0.06
N LEU A 62 22.55 -13.54 -1.00
CA LEU A 62 22.55 -14.02 -2.38
C LEU A 62 23.95 -14.35 -2.91
N ASP A 63 25.02 -14.05 -2.19
CA ASP A 63 26.39 -14.27 -2.67
C ASP A 63 26.67 -15.76 -2.92
N GLY A 64 26.22 -16.64 -2.03
CA GLY A 64 26.33 -18.09 -2.23
C GLY A 64 25.52 -18.61 -3.42
N LEU A 65 24.40 -17.96 -3.77
CA LEU A 65 23.63 -18.29 -4.97
C LEU A 65 24.35 -17.81 -6.24
N VAL A 66 24.97 -16.62 -6.18
CA VAL A 66 25.79 -16.08 -7.27
C VAL A 66 27.00 -16.98 -7.52
N GLU A 67 27.71 -17.40 -6.46
CA GLU A 67 28.83 -18.33 -6.56
C GLU A 67 28.40 -19.67 -7.19
N TRP A 68 27.34 -20.30 -6.67
CA TRP A 68 26.84 -21.57 -7.21
C TRP A 68 26.43 -21.48 -8.68
N THR A 69 25.77 -20.39 -9.09
CA THR A 69 25.37 -20.20 -10.49
C THR A 69 26.55 -19.94 -11.42
N ALA A 70 27.56 -19.19 -10.97
CA ALA A 70 28.79 -18.96 -11.73
C ALA A 70 29.56 -20.29 -11.95
N GLU A 71 29.70 -21.10 -10.91
CA GLU A 71 30.33 -22.42 -11.00
C GLU A 71 29.56 -23.36 -11.95
N ALA A 72 28.24 -23.38 -11.87
CA ALA A 72 27.39 -24.22 -12.71
C ALA A 72 27.41 -23.83 -14.21
N LEU A 73 27.69 -22.57 -14.53
CA LEU A 73 27.82 -22.09 -15.91
C LEU A 73 29.20 -22.42 -16.50
N HIS A 74 30.27 -22.24 -15.73
CA HIS A 74 31.63 -22.55 -16.16
C HIS A 74 31.90 -24.05 -16.30
N ALA A 75 31.19 -24.91 -15.54
CA ALA A 75 31.31 -26.36 -15.68
C ALA A 75 30.66 -26.94 -16.95
N ARG A 76 30.00 -26.11 -17.77
CA ARG A 76 29.27 -26.52 -18.99
C ARG A 76 29.96 -26.08 -20.29
N GLU A 77 31.07 -25.35 -20.19
CA GLU A 77 31.99 -25.02 -21.29
C GLU A 77 33.12 -26.06 -21.38
#